data_AF-A0A924YNP9-F1
#
_entry.id   AF-A0A924YNP9-F1
#
_cell.length_a   1.000
_cell.length_b   1.000
_cell.length_c   1.000
_cell.angle_alpha   90.00
_cell.angle_beta   90.00
_cell.angle_gamma   90.00
#
_symmetry.space_group_name_H-M   'P 1'
#
loop_
_entity.id
_entity.type
_entity.pdbx_description
1 polymer ?
#
loop_
_entity_poly.entity_id
_entity_poly.type
_entity_poly.pdbx_seq_one_letter_code
_entity_poly.pdbx_strand_id
1 'polypeptide(L)'
;TTVSCARRDSTVVAPQALMLLNSPEGVRYAQALATRVSGSNDKLSFDDPANAKQFVETLFLVALNRTATFEELRLAIEFLKRHANQHQAAGDRAGLLSMTDLCRAVLNLNEFAYID
;
A
#
# COMPACT_ATOMS: atom_id res chain seq x y z
N THR A 1 0.23 -30.62 -35.43
CA THR A 1 -0.63 -29.96 -34.43
C THR A 1 -0.10 -28.56 -34.21
N THR A 2 -0.76 -27.53 -34.74
CA THR A 2 -0.39 -26.13 -34.52
C THR A 2 -1.06 -25.64 -33.25
N VAL A 3 -0.31 -25.59 -32.15
CA VAL A 3 -0.79 -25.01 -30.88
C VAL A 3 -0.56 -23.49 -30.98
N SER A 4 -1.61 -22.69 -30.81
CA SER A 4 -1.44 -21.22 -30.80
C SER A 4 -0.65 -20.81 -29.56
N CYS A 5 0.57 -20.30 -29.74
CA CYS A 5 1.29 -19.59 -28.70
C CYS A 5 0.59 -18.25 -28.44
N ALA A 6 -0.35 -18.19 -27.51
CA ALA A 6 -0.90 -16.93 -27.02
C ALA A 6 0.15 -16.23 -26.14
N ARG A 7 1.11 -15.54 -26.76
CA ARG A 7 1.97 -14.59 -26.05
C ARG A 7 1.16 -13.34 -25.78
N ARG A 8 1.00 -12.96 -24.51
CA ARG A 8 0.53 -11.61 -24.16
C ARG A 8 1.70 -10.66 -24.37
N ASP A 9 1.57 -9.73 -25.30
CA ASP A 9 2.42 -8.54 -25.30
C ASP A 9 2.13 -7.76 -24.02
N SER A 10 3.15 -7.59 -23.18
CA SER A 10 3.07 -6.77 -21.97
C SER A 10 3.07 -5.31 -22.37
N THR A 11 1.90 -4.72 -22.57
CA THR A 11 1.77 -3.28 -22.77
C THR A 11 1.60 -2.62 -21.41
N VAL A 12 2.68 -2.07 -20.86
CA VAL A 12 2.56 -1.09 -19.76
C VAL A 12 2.03 0.20 -20.40
N VAL A 13 0.73 0.44 -20.25
CA VAL A 13 0.12 1.69 -20.71
C VAL A 13 0.45 2.75 -19.67
N ALA A 14 1.60 3.41 -19.83
CA ALA A 14 2.13 4.41 -18.90
C ALA A 14 1.09 5.47 -18.43
N PRO A 15 0.15 5.96 -19.27
CA PRO A 15 -0.90 6.86 -18.82
C PRO A 15 -1.83 6.28 -17.73
N GLN A 16 -2.16 4.99 -17.82
CA GLN A 16 -3.07 4.33 -16.88
C GLN A 16 -2.42 4.14 -15.50
N ALA A 17 -1.15 3.73 -15.49
CA ALA A 17 -0.38 3.62 -14.24
C ALA A 17 -0.17 4.99 -13.58
N LEU A 18 0.10 6.04 -14.37
CA LEU A 18 0.27 7.40 -13.85
C LEU A 18 -1.03 7.97 -13.28
N MET A 19 -2.18 7.64 -13.89
CA MET A 19 -3.49 8.02 -13.40
C MET A 19 -3.84 7.28 -12.11
N LEU A 20 -3.58 5.98 -12.01
CA LEU A 20 -3.79 5.22 -10.77
C LEU A 20 -2.93 5.79 -9.63
N LEU A 21 -1.70 6.16 -9.95
CA LEU A 21 -0.80 6.78 -8.98
C LEU A 21 -1.33 8.15 -8.57
N ASN A 22 -1.72 9.05 -9.47
CA ASN A 22 -1.92 10.48 -9.17
C ASN A 22 -3.37 10.98 -9.13
N SER A 23 -4.34 10.16 -9.51
CA SER A 23 -5.74 10.58 -9.52
C SER A 23 -6.29 10.84 -8.11
N PRO A 24 -7.22 11.80 -7.96
CA PRO A 24 -7.97 11.98 -6.71
C PRO A 24 -8.65 10.70 -6.24
N GLU A 25 -9.14 9.88 -7.18
CA GLU A 25 -9.79 8.60 -6.90
C GLU A 25 -8.81 7.59 -6.32
N GLY A 26 -7.60 7.47 -6.88
CA GLY A 26 -6.55 6.60 -6.34
C GLY A 26 -6.17 6.97 -4.91
N VAL A 27 -6.04 8.27 -4.63
CA VAL A 27 -5.80 8.76 -3.27
C VAL A 27 -6.98 8.44 -2.35
N ARG A 28 -8.22 8.63 -2.81
CA ARG A 28 -9.43 8.29 -2.03
C ARG A 28 -9.50 6.80 -1.69
N TYR A 29 -9.15 5.92 -2.63
CA TYR A 29 -9.10 4.48 -2.38
C TYR A 29 -8.01 4.11 -1.37
N ALA A 30 -6.84 4.72 -1.47
CA ALA A 30 -5.76 4.53 -0.50
C ALA A 30 -6.15 4.97 0.92
N GLN A 31 -6.85 6.10 1.05
CA GLN A 31 -7.39 6.56 2.33
C GLN A 31 -8.40 5.57 2.91
N ALA A 32 -9.35 5.11 2.09
CA ALA A 32 -10.34 4.13 2.53
C ALA A 32 -9.70 2.80 2.94
N LEU A 33 -8.66 2.36 2.23
CA LEU A 33 -7.89 1.16 2.61
C LEU A 33 -7.15 1.38 3.93
N ALA A 34 -6.49 2.52 4.11
CA ALA A 34 -5.80 2.86 5.36
C ALA A 34 -6.77 2.82 6.56
N THR A 35 -7.94 3.46 6.45
CA THR A 35 -8.98 3.43 7.50
C THR A 35 -9.49 2.01 7.75
N ARG A 36 -9.67 1.19 6.70
CA ARG A 36 -10.09 -0.20 6.85
C ARG A 36 -9.06 -1.04 7.61
N VAL A 37 -7.78 -0.87 7.31
CA VAL A 37 -6.68 -1.64 7.93
C VAL A 37 -6.37 -1.15 9.34
N SER A 38 -6.45 0.17 9.60
CA SER A 38 -6.30 0.74 10.94
C SER A 38 -7.51 0.48 11.83
N GLY A 39 -8.65 0.05 11.26
CA GLY A 39 -9.91 -0.24 11.93
C GLY A 39 -10.59 1.02 12.47
N SER A 40 -10.05 1.58 13.54
CA SER A 40 -10.47 2.86 14.14
C SER A 40 -9.32 3.61 14.81
N ASN A 41 -8.08 3.16 14.58
CA ASN A 41 -6.91 3.65 15.29
C ASN A 41 -6.14 4.67 14.42
N ASP A 42 -6.77 5.80 14.16
CA ASP A 42 -6.24 6.82 13.23
C ASP A 42 -5.00 7.55 13.76
N LYS A 43 -4.68 7.34 15.04
CA LYS A 43 -3.54 7.92 15.76
C LYS A 43 -2.39 6.94 15.97
N LEU A 44 -2.29 5.92 15.13
CA LEU A 44 -1.19 4.96 15.13
C LEU A 44 0.16 5.70 15.08
N SER A 45 0.91 5.67 16.19
CA SER A 45 2.32 6.04 16.19
C SER A 45 3.16 4.85 15.73
N PHE A 46 4.11 5.11 14.84
CA PHE A 46 5.05 4.11 14.35
C PHE A 46 6.34 4.04 15.18
N ASP A 47 6.39 4.74 16.32
CA ASP A 47 7.49 4.63 17.27
C ASP A 47 7.51 3.23 17.92
N ASP A 48 6.33 2.66 18.14
CA ASP A 48 6.18 1.26 18.58
C ASP A 48 6.28 0.32 17.36
N PRO A 49 7.34 -0.51 17.29
CA PRO A 49 7.53 -1.44 16.19
C PRO A 49 6.41 -2.49 16.06
N ALA A 50 5.74 -2.85 17.16
CA ALA A 50 4.69 -3.87 17.15
C ALA A 50 3.46 -3.38 16.38
N ASN A 51 3.06 -2.14 16.61
CA ASN A 51 1.92 -1.50 15.95
C ASN A 51 2.17 -1.31 14.45
N ALA A 52 3.36 -0.81 14.09
CA ALA A 52 3.75 -0.66 12.68
C ALA A 52 3.78 -2.02 11.96
N LYS A 53 4.33 -3.05 12.62
CA LYS A 53 4.35 -4.41 12.09
C LYS A 53 2.94 -4.95 11.85
N GLN A 54 2.06 -4.88 12.85
CA GLN A 54 0.69 -5.38 12.77
C GLN A 54 -0.10 -4.70 11.64
N PHE A 55 0.07 -3.39 11.49
CA PHE A 55 -0.55 -2.64 10.39
C PHE A 55 -0.08 -3.16 9.03
N VAL A 56 1.23 -3.30 8.82
CA VAL A 56 1.80 -3.78 7.55
C VAL A 56 1.35 -5.21 7.25
N GLU A 57 1.39 -6.12 8.22
CA GLU A 57 0.95 -7.50 8.00
C GLU A 57 -0.53 -7.57 7.61
N THR A 58 -1.38 -6.76 8.26
CA THR A 58 -2.80 -6.68 7.93
C THR A 58 -3.02 -6.08 6.54
N LEU A 59 -2.26 -5.03 6.18
CA LEU A 59 -2.32 -4.42 4.85
C LEU A 59 -1.99 -5.43 3.74
N PHE A 60 -0.92 -6.20 3.90
CA PHE A 60 -0.52 -7.20 2.90
C PHE A 60 -1.57 -8.32 2.76
N LEU A 61 -2.17 -8.77 3.87
CA LEU A 61 -3.25 -9.76 3.81
C LEU A 61 -4.50 -9.19 3.10
N VAL A 62 -4.89 -7.97 3.41
CA VAL A 62 -6.10 -7.35 2.83
C VAL A 62 -5.92 -6.98 1.36
N ALA A 63 -4.75 -6.45 0.98
CA ALA A 63 -4.52 -5.92 -0.36
C ALA A 63 -3.95 -6.98 -1.34
N LEU A 64 -3.12 -7.91 -0.85
CA LEU A 64 -2.36 -8.84 -1.67
C LEU A 64 -2.67 -10.32 -1.37
N ASN A 65 -3.52 -10.60 -0.36
CA ASN A 65 -3.89 -11.96 0.06
C ASN A 65 -2.68 -12.85 0.41
N ARG A 66 -1.62 -12.26 0.97
CA ARG A 66 -0.43 -12.98 1.45
C ARG A 66 0.23 -12.25 2.63
N THR A 67 1.13 -12.94 3.32
CA THR A 67 1.99 -12.29 4.32
C THR A 67 3.11 -11.49 3.65
N ALA A 68 3.50 -10.38 4.27
CA ALA A 68 4.69 -9.65 3.88
C ALA A 68 5.95 -10.52 4.11
N THR A 69 6.91 -10.43 3.21
CA THR A 69 8.26 -10.98 3.45
C THR A 69 9.00 -10.12 4.47
N PHE A 70 10.11 -10.62 5.01
CA PHE A 70 10.93 -9.88 5.96
C PHE A 70 11.41 -8.52 5.41
N GLU A 71 11.86 -8.48 4.16
CA GLU A 71 12.33 -7.24 3.53
C GLU A 71 11.19 -6.26 3.26
N GLU A 72 10.04 -6.73 2.78
CA GLU A 72 8.86 -5.88 2.58
C GLU A 72 8.37 -5.28 3.88
N LEU A 73 8.34 -6.09 4.95
CA LEU A 73 7.97 -5.62 6.28
C LEU A 73 8.93 -4.52 6.75
N ARG A 74 10.24 -4.74 6.61
CA ARG A 74 11.27 -3.76 6.97
C ARG A 74 11.11 -2.47 6.18
N LEU A 75 10.98 -2.55 4.85
CA LEU A 75 10.83 -1.39 3.96
C LEU A 75 9.53 -0.63 4.24
N ALA A 76 8.43 -1.32 4.49
CA ALA A 76 7.14 -0.70 4.78
C ALA A 76 7.15 0.03 6.12
N ILE A 77 7.77 -0.53 7.16
CA ILE A 77 7.91 0.14 8.47
C ILE A 77 8.80 1.38 8.34
N GLU A 78 9.93 1.27 7.61
CA GLU A 78 10.80 2.41 7.33
C GLU A 78 10.06 3.51 6.55
N PHE A 79 9.26 3.12 5.54
CA PHE A 79 8.40 4.00 4.77
C PHE A 79 7.43 4.76 5.68
N LEU A 80 6.72 4.06 6.57
CA LEU A 80 5.74 4.66 7.49
C LEU A 80 6.38 5.71 8.40
N LYS A 81 7.57 5.42 8.95
CA LYS A 81 8.31 6.37 9.79
C LYS A 81 8.73 7.61 9.01
N ARG A 82 9.31 7.42 7.82
CA ARG A 82 9.75 8.50 6.95
C ARG A 82 8.59 9.41 6.53
N HIS A 83 7.46 8.83 6.13
CA HIS A 83 6.29 9.60 5.71
C HIS A 83 5.57 10.28 6.89
N ALA A 84 5.52 9.65 8.07
CA ALA A 84 4.98 10.31 9.26
C ALA A 84 5.78 11.56 9.64
N ASN A 85 7.12 11.49 9.55
CA ASN A 85 7.99 12.65 9.76
C ASN A 85 7.79 13.74 8.70
N GLN A 86 7.60 13.37 7.43
CA GLN A 86 7.27 14.34 6.37
C GLN A 86 5.94 15.05 6.62
N HIS A 87 4.97 14.35 7.20
CA HIS A 87 3.66 14.89 7.56
C HIS A 87 3.59 15.48 8.97
N GLN A 88 4.72 15.69 9.66
CA GLN A 88 4.72 16.18 11.06
C GLN A 88 3.94 17.49 11.24
N ALA A 89 3.93 18.38 10.25
CA ALA A 89 3.15 19.62 10.25
C ALA A 89 1.62 19.39 10.31
N ALA A 90 1.14 18.20 9.96
CA ALA A 90 -0.26 17.82 10.04
C ALA A 90 -0.72 17.36 11.45
N GLY A 91 0.20 17.31 12.43
CA GLY A 91 -0.08 16.96 13.83
C GLY A 91 -0.66 15.55 13.96
N ASP A 92 -1.79 15.42 14.67
CA ASP A 92 -2.51 14.16 14.90
C ASP A 92 -2.83 13.36 13.62
N ARG A 93 -2.86 14.01 12.45
CA ARG A 93 -3.14 13.35 11.16
C ARG A 93 -1.91 12.77 10.47
N ALA A 94 -0.70 13.02 10.97
CA ALA A 94 0.54 12.56 10.35
C ALA A 94 0.58 11.02 10.18
N GLY A 95 0.08 10.28 11.18
CA GLY A 95 -0.03 8.82 11.12
C GLY A 95 -0.94 8.35 9.98
N LEU A 96 -2.17 8.88 9.92
CA LEU A 96 -3.13 8.55 8.87
C LEU A 96 -2.65 8.88 7.45
N LEU A 97 -1.98 10.03 7.28
CA LEU A 97 -1.40 10.42 5.99
C LEU A 97 -0.29 9.46 5.56
N SER A 98 0.57 9.06 6.50
CA SER A 98 1.62 8.07 6.24
C SER A 98 1.05 6.68 5.87
N MET A 99 0.01 6.21 6.58
CA MET A 99 -0.70 4.97 6.24
C MET A 99 -1.34 5.05 4.84
N THR A 100 -1.94 6.20 4.51
CA THR A 100 -2.51 6.47 3.20
C THR A 100 -1.45 6.37 2.11
N ASP A 101 -0.28 6.97 2.31
CA ASP A 101 0.83 6.92 1.35
C ASP A 101 1.32 5.48 1.12
N LEU A 102 1.44 4.68 2.17
CA LEU A 102 1.82 3.28 2.03
C LEU A 102 0.73 2.47 1.31
N CYS A 103 -0.55 2.66 1.65
CA CYS A 103 -1.67 2.01 0.97
C CYS A 103 -1.68 2.36 -0.52
N ARG A 104 -1.40 3.62 -0.87
CA ARG A 104 -1.29 4.08 -2.25
C ARG A 104 -0.14 3.39 -2.98
N ALA A 105 1.02 3.24 -2.34
CA ALA A 105 2.14 2.49 -2.90
C ALA A 105 1.77 1.02 -3.17
N VAL A 106 1.16 0.35 -2.19
CA VAL A 106 0.74 -1.06 -2.29
C VAL A 106 -0.29 -1.28 -3.40
N LEU A 107 -1.30 -0.41 -3.52
CA LEU A 107 -2.30 -0.48 -4.60
C LEU A 107 -1.71 -0.26 -6.01
N ASN A 108 -0.51 0.29 -6.10
CA ASN A 108 0.20 0.54 -7.36
C ASN A 108 1.36 -0.45 -7.60
N LEU A 109 1.49 -1.50 -6.78
CA LEU A 109 2.47 -2.57 -7.04
C LEU A 109 2.04 -3.37 -8.28
N ASN A 110 3.03 -3.82 -9.05
CA ASN A 110 2.82 -4.76 -10.15
C ASN A 110 2.69 -6.21 -9.64
N GLU A 111 1.92 -6.40 -8.58
CA GLU A 111 1.75 -7.70 -7.93
C GLU A 111 0.45 -8.37 -8.39
N PHE A 112 0.50 -9.69 -8.58
CA PHE A 112 -0.65 -10.50 -8.97
C PHE A 112 -1.33 -11.08 -7.73
N ALA A 113 -2.58 -10.72 -7.50
CA ALA A 113 -3.43 -11.42 -6.54
C ALA A 113 -3.98 -12.69 -7.21
N TYR A 114 -3.59 -13.85 -6.69
CA TYR A 114 -4.23 -15.12 -7.07
C TYR A 114 -5.54 -15.23 -6.27
N ILE A 115 -6.66 -15.20 -6.99
CA ILE A 115 -7.98 -15.53 -6.45
C ILE A 115 -8.18 -17.01 -6.80
N ASP A 116 -8.17 -17.87 -5.78
CA ASP A 116 -8.57 -19.28 -5.91
C ASP A 116 -10.11 -19.39 -5.89
#